data_AF-A0A974BY92-F1
#
_entry.id   AF-A0A974BY92-F1
#
_cell.length_a   1.000
_cell.length_b   1.000
_cell.length_c   1.000
_cell.angle_alpha   90.00
_cell.angle_beta   90.00
_cell.angle_gamma   90.00
#
_symmetry.space_group_name_H-M   'P 1'
#
loop_
_entity.id
_entity.type
_entity.pdbx_description
1 polymer ?
#
loop_
_entity_poly.entity_id
_entity_poly.type
_entity_poly.pdbx_seq_one_letter_code
_entity_poly.pdbx_strand_id
1 'polypeptide(L)'
;MRGNKMNLKCYATCDTTGVIYLLKCPCGQVYVGQTIRPVKERIKEHKHFSVNNQNQSQLKWQVLEVVFKPQRGGEMKKLLLQRESVRIKRLNSLVPFGLNEYWSIAPFL
;
A
#
# COMPACT_ATOMS: atom_id res chain seq x y z
N MET A 1 0.98 7.63 -19.69
CA MET A 1 1.48 6.54 -18.81
C MET A 1 1.06 5.20 -19.42
N ARG A 2 2.01 4.29 -19.70
CA ARG A 2 1.65 2.93 -20.12
C ARG A 2 1.15 2.17 -18.89
N GLY A 3 -0.13 1.82 -18.87
CA GLY A 3 -0.69 1.02 -17.78
C GLY A 3 -0.12 -0.39 -17.82
N ASN A 4 0.68 -0.76 -16.82
CA ASN A 4 1.11 -2.14 -16.65
C ASN A 4 -0.05 -2.96 -16.07
N LYS A 5 -0.48 -4.01 -16.77
CA LYS A 5 -1.47 -4.95 -16.26
C LYS A 5 -0.90 -5.66 -15.02
N MET A 6 -1.47 -5.39 -13.85
CA MET A 6 -1.15 -6.12 -12.62
C MET A 6 -2.21 -7.18 -12.36
N ASN A 7 -1.81 -8.45 -12.40
CA ASN A 7 -2.68 -9.54 -11.95
C ASN A 7 -2.66 -9.61 -10.43
N LEU A 8 -3.81 -9.36 -9.81
CA LEU A 8 -4.03 -9.54 -8.38
C LEU A 8 -4.38 -11.00 -8.14
N LYS A 9 -3.44 -11.77 -7.57
CA LYS A 9 -3.63 -13.18 -7.21
C LYS A 9 -3.68 -13.34 -5.69
N CYS A 10 -4.49 -12.54 -5.01
CA CYS A 10 -4.66 -12.65 -3.57
C CYS A 10 -6.14 -12.55 -3.19
N TYR A 11 -6.59 -13.52 -2.39
CA TYR A 11 -7.85 -13.42 -1.67
C TYR A 11 -7.58 -12.69 -0.35
N ALA A 12 -8.26 -11.58 -0.12
CA ALA A 12 -8.14 -10.79 1.10
C ALA A 12 -9.51 -10.30 1.54
N THR A 13 -9.81 -10.45 2.82
CA THR A 13 -10.96 -9.83 3.50
C THR A 13 -10.52 -8.56 4.22
N CYS A 14 -11.48 -7.81 4.77
CA CYS A 14 -11.22 -6.61 5.57
C CYS A 14 -10.41 -6.89 6.86
N ASP A 15 -10.36 -8.15 7.30
CA ASP A 15 -9.61 -8.62 8.47
C ASP A 15 -8.19 -9.11 8.16
N THR A 16 -7.82 -9.14 6.89
CA THR A 16 -6.49 -9.63 6.47
C THR A 16 -5.38 -8.74 7.02
N THR A 17 -4.35 -9.37 7.57
CA THR A 17 -3.15 -8.75 8.14
C THR A 17 -1.95 -8.95 7.22
N GLY A 18 -0.87 -8.21 7.45
CA GLY A 18 0.36 -8.33 6.66
C GLY A 18 0.14 -7.97 5.19
N VAL A 19 -0.60 -6.90 4.92
CA VAL A 19 -0.99 -6.55 3.54
C VAL A 19 -0.20 -5.36 3.02
N ILE A 20 0.02 -5.37 1.70
CA ILE A 20 0.32 -4.16 0.94
C ILE A 20 -0.98 -3.70 0.29
N TYR A 21 -1.36 -2.45 0.54
CA TYR A 21 -2.58 -1.84 0.01
C TYR A 21 -2.28 -0.58 -0.79
N LEU A 22 -3.24 -0.16 -1.61
CA LEU A 22 -3.23 1.14 -2.27
C LEU A 22 -4.46 1.95 -1.89
N LEU A 23 -4.28 3.28 -1.85
CA LEU A 23 -5.36 4.26 -1.90
C LEU A 23 -5.29 4.98 -3.25
N LYS A 24 -6.43 5.20 -3.89
CA LYS A 24 -6.53 5.88 -5.18
C LYS A 24 -7.40 7.11 -5.06
N CYS A 25 -6.82 8.25 -5.43
CA CYS A 25 -7.49 9.53 -5.61
C CYS A 25 -8.44 9.50 -6.82
N PRO A 26 -9.57 10.20 -6.77
CA PRO A 26 -10.39 10.50 -7.95
C PRO A 26 -9.58 11.13 -9.09
N CYS A 27 -8.57 11.93 -8.75
CA CYS A 27 -7.60 12.54 -9.67
C CYS A 27 -6.64 11.54 -10.35
N GLY A 28 -6.67 10.25 -9.97
CA GLY A 28 -5.87 9.19 -10.57
C GLY A 28 -4.55 8.88 -9.87
N GLN A 29 -4.06 9.77 -9.00
CA GLN A 29 -2.88 9.53 -8.16
C GLN A 29 -3.13 8.41 -7.14
N VAL A 30 -2.06 7.73 -6.74
CA VAL A 30 -2.12 6.59 -5.81
C VAL A 30 -1.13 6.74 -4.66
N TYR A 31 -1.52 6.26 -3.49
CA TYR A 31 -0.66 6.01 -2.33
C TYR A 31 -0.52 4.50 -2.14
N VAL A 32 0.68 4.02 -1.86
CA VAL A 32 0.95 2.63 -1.49
C VAL A 32 1.39 2.59 -0.04
N GLY A 33 0.82 1.67 0.73
CA GLY A 33 1.16 1.48 2.13
C GLY A 33 1.18 0.01 2.52
N GLN A 34 1.84 -0.29 3.64
CA GLN A 34 1.80 -1.59 4.30
C GLN A 34 1.11 -1.55 5.68
N THR A 35 0.59 -2.68 6.14
CA THR A 35 0.16 -2.85 7.54
C THR A 35 0.31 -4.29 8.02
N ILE A 36 0.77 -4.45 9.26
CA ILE A 36 0.72 -5.73 10.00
C ILE A 36 -0.63 -5.95 10.70
N ARG A 37 -1.43 -4.89 10.88
CA ARG A 37 -2.77 -4.93 11.48
C ARG A 37 -3.84 -5.24 10.43
N PRO A 38 -5.08 -5.59 10.83
CA PRO A 38 -6.18 -5.75 9.89
C PRO A 38 -6.32 -4.54 8.97
N VAL A 39 -6.45 -4.78 7.66
CA VAL A 39 -6.47 -3.69 6.67
C VAL A 39 -7.59 -2.69 6.95
N LYS A 40 -8.76 -3.13 7.44
CA LYS A 40 -9.88 -2.26 7.80
C LYS A 40 -9.51 -1.17 8.82
N GLU A 41 -8.67 -1.49 9.80
CA GLU A 41 -8.25 -0.52 10.82
C GLU A 41 -7.39 0.56 10.19
N ARG A 42 -6.44 0.17 9.33
CA ARG A 42 -5.56 1.11 8.65
C ARG A 42 -6.34 2.02 7.68
N ILE A 43 -7.31 1.46 6.95
CA ILE A 43 -8.18 2.26 6.08
C ILE A 43 -9.05 3.23 6.89
N LYS A 44 -9.55 2.82 8.08
CA LYS A 44 -10.31 3.71 8.96
C LYS A 44 -9.46 4.91 9.42
N GLU A 45 -8.21 4.68 9.84
CA GLU A 45 -7.30 5.76 10.22
C GLU A 45 -7.09 6.78 9.11
N HIS A 46 -6.92 6.30 7.88
CA HIS A 46 -6.79 7.18 6.73
C HIS A 46 -8.01 8.07 6.56
N LYS A 47 -9.25 7.57 6.76
CA LYS A 47 -10.49 8.37 6.66
C LYS A 47 -10.62 9.52 7.67
N HIS A 48 -9.81 9.52 8.73
CA HIS A 48 -9.83 10.56 9.75
C HIS A 48 -8.74 11.63 9.53
N PHE A 49 -7.86 11.48 8.54
CA PHE A 49 -6.67 12.32 8.39
C PHE A 49 -6.69 13.13 7.08
N SER A 50 -7.20 14.35 7.12
CA SER A 50 -7.31 15.23 5.95
C SER A 50 -5.94 15.61 5.36
N VAL A 51 -5.49 14.91 4.31
CA VAL A 51 -4.38 15.36 3.47
C VAL A 51 -4.95 16.14 2.28
N ASN A 52 -4.62 17.43 2.18
CA ASN A 52 -4.88 18.31 1.03
C ASN A 52 -6.35 18.64 0.66
N ASN A 53 -7.25 18.85 1.64
CA ASN A 53 -8.65 19.28 1.38
C ASN A 53 -9.45 18.37 0.42
N GLN A 54 -8.96 17.18 0.10
CA GLN A 54 -9.69 16.21 -0.69
C GLN A 54 -10.60 15.41 0.23
N ASN A 55 -11.90 15.39 -0.10
CA ASN A 55 -12.88 14.59 0.63
C ASN A 55 -12.50 13.09 0.55
N GLN A 56 -11.96 12.56 1.65
CA GLN A 56 -11.46 11.19 1.75
C GLN A 56 -12.54 10.13 1.56
N SER A 57 -13.81 10.51 1.66
CA SER A 57 -14.96 9.69 1.27
C SER A 57 -14.90 9.19 -0.18
N GLN A 58 -14.09 9.83 -1.03
CA GLN A 58 -13.92 9.46 -2.44
C GLN A 58 -12.69 8.58 -2.71
N LEU A 59 -11.80 8.38 -1.72
CA LEU A 59 -10.63 7.53 -1.90
C LEU A 59 -11.05 6.06 -2.01
N LYS A 60 -10.77 5.45 -3.16
CA LYS A 60 -10.94 4.01 -3.36
C LYS A 60 -9.71 3.30 -2.83
N TRP A 61 -9.87 2.13 -2.21
CA TRP A 61 -8.76 1.34 -1.71
C TRP A 61 -8.83 -0.08 -2.22
N GLN A 62 -7.68 -0.74 -2.25
CA GLN A 62 -7.56 -2.13 -2.69
C GLN A 62 -6.32 -2.77 -2.07
N VAL A 63 -6.37 -4.05 -1.70
CA VAL A 63 -5.14 -4.78 -1.36
C VAL A 63 -4.46 -5.26 -2.63
N LEU A 64 -3.14 -5.07 -2.68
CA LEU A 64 -2.27 -5.45 -3.78
C LEU A 64 -1.65 -6.83 -3.57
N GLU A 65 -1.37 -7.16 -2.31
CA GLU A 65 -0.63 -8.34 -1.91
C GLU A 65 -0.89 -8.68 -0.44
N VAL A 66 -0.96 -9.97 -0.13
CA VAL A 66 -0.94 -10.48 1.24
C VAL A 66 0.41 -11.15 1.47
N VAL A 67 1.14 -10.69 2.47
CA VAL A 67 2.47 -11.16 2.83
C VAL A 67 2.35 -12.08 4.04
N PHE A 68 2.58 -13.36 3.82
CA PHE A 68 2.51 -14.36 4.88
C PHE A 68 3.77 -14.34 5.75
N LYS A 69 3.59 -14.64 7.03
CA LYS A 69 4.70 -14.76 7.97
C LYS A 69 5.56 -15.97 7.57
N PRO A 70 6.87 -15.79 7.39
CA PRO A 70 7.74 -16.91 7.04
C PRO A 70 7.76 -17.94 8.19
N GLN A 71 7.62 -19.22 7.83
CA GLN A 71 7.60 -20.32 8.81
C GLN A 71 8.93 -20.52 9.54
N ARG A 72 10.05 -20.15 8.92
CA ARG A 72 11.42 -20.44 9.40
C ARG A 72 12.15 -19.21 9.97
N GLY A 73 11.39 -18.24 10.48
CA GLY A 73 11.95 -16.97 10.95
C GLY A 73 12.15 -15.95 9.82
N GLY A 74 12.34 -14.69 10.21
CA GLY A 74 12.41 -13.52 9.33
C GLY A 74 11.59 -12.36 9.88
N GLU A 75 12.14 -11.15 9.79
CA GLU A 75 11.45 -9.96 10.28
C GLU A 75 10.33 -9.56 9.29
N MET A 76 9.07 -9.80 9.66
CA MET A 76 7.89 -9.44 8.86
C MET A 76 7.93 -7.98 8.40
N LYS A 77 8.39 -7.07 9.27
CA LYS A 77 8.51 -5.65 8.97
C LYS A 77 9.49 -5.40 7.82
N LYS A 78 10.67 -6.04 7.83
CA LYS A 78 11.64 -5.97 6.72
C LYS A 78 11.01 -6.43 5.41
N LEU A 79 10.30 -7.56 5.43
CA LEU A 79 9.62 -8.10 4.24
C LEU A 79 8.53 -7.16 3.71
N LEU A 80 7.68 -6.61 4.58
CA LEU A 80 6.66 -5.64 4.19
C LEU A 80 7.27 -4.38 3.58
N LEU A 81 8.34 -3.84 4.16
CA LEU A 81 9.02 -2.67 3.62
C LEU A 81 9.66 -2.94 2.24
N GLN A 82 10.22 -4.12 2.03
CA GLN A 82 10.72 -4.54 0.70
C GLN A 82 9.57 -4.65 -0.32
N ARG A 83 8.43 -5.23 0.05
CA ARG A 83 7.28 -5.37 -0.86
C ARG A 83 6.65 -4.02 -1.17
N GLU A 84 6.48 -3.15 -0.17
CA GLU A 84 5.97 -1.79 -0.31
C GLU A 84 6.82 -0.95 -1.27
N SER A 85 8.13 -0.92 -1.08
CA SER A 85 9.06 -0.18 -1.96
C SER A 85 9.02 -0.64 -3.41
N VAL A 86 8.96 -1.96 -3.65
CA VAL A 86 8.76 -2.52 -4.99
C VAL A 86 7.44 -2.05 -5.61
N ARG A 87 6.35 -1.99 -4.82
CA ARG A 87 5.05 -1.52 -5.28
C ARG A 87 5.04 -0.01 -5.55
N ILE A 88 5.66 0.81 -4.70
CA ILE A 88 5.81 2.26 -4.91
C ILE A 88 6.49 2.54 -6.24
N LYS A 89 7.63 1.88 -6.51
CA LYS A 89 8.34 2.02 -7.78
C LYS A 89 7.52 1.56 -8.98
N ARG A 90 6.91 0.37 -8.89
CA ARG A 90 6.13 -0.21 -10.00
C ARG A 90 4.89 0.61 -10.36
N LEU A 91 4.26 1.24 -9.37
CA LEU A 91 3.06 2.06 -9.53
C LEU A 91 3.36 3.53 -9.78
N ASN A 92 4.64 3.94 -9.77
CA ASN A 92 5.07 5.33 -9.85
C ASN A 92 4.31 6.23 -8.85
N SER A 93 4.17 5.75 -7.61
CA SER A 93 3.33 6.41 -6.60
C SER A 93 4.02 7.54 -5.86
N LEU A 94 5.24 7.94 -6.25
CA LEU A 94 5.95 9.06 -5.64
C LEU A 94 5.43 10.40 -6.15
N VAL A 95 5.41 11.41 -5.27
CA VAL A 95 5.19 12.81 -5.64
C VAL A 95 6.20 13.22 -6.73
N PRO A 96 5.78 13.93 -7.80
CA PRO A 96 4.46 14.54 -8.01
C PRO A 96 3.41 13.64 -8.69
N PHE A 97 3.78 12.43 -9.13
CA PHE A 97 2.90 11.56 -9.91
C PHE A 97 1.99 10.65 -9.06
N GLY A 98 2.31 10.51 -7.78
CA GLY A 98 1.47 9.85 -6.78
C GLY A 98 1.51 10.57 -5.43
N LEU A 99 1.13 9.86 -4.38
CA LEU A 99 0.90 10.42 -3.04
C LEU A 99 1.93 9.97 -2.00
N ASN A 100 2.87 9.08 -2.35
CA ASN A 100 4.00 8.74 -1.48
C ASN A 100 5.07 9.83 -1.55
N GLU A 101 5.52 10.34 -0.41
CA GLU A 101 6.61 11.33 -0.37
C GLU A 101 7.99 10.70 -0.59
N TYR A 102 8.19 9.49 -0.04
CA TYR A 102 9.44 8.75 -0.15
C TYR A 102 9.18 7.25 -0.20
N TRP A 103 10.25 6.51 -0.49
CA TRP A 103 10.35 5.06 -0.32
C TRP A 103 11.71 4.75 0.29
N SER A 104 11.84 3.64 1.01
CA SER A 104 13.10 3.26 1.66
C SER A 104 13.80 2.12 0.92
N ILE A 105 15.13 2.25 0.74
CA ILE A 105 16.01 1.17 0.26
C ILE A 105 16.68 0.40 1.42
N ALA A 106 16.64 0.93 2.64
CA ALA A 106 17.24 0.30 3.83
C ALA A 106 16.86 -1.19 4.02
N PRO A 107 15.64 -1.64 3.69
CA PRO A 107 15.29 -3.06 3.82
C PRO A 107 16.04 -4.00 2.86
N PHE A 108 16.76 -3.50 1.85
CA PHE A 108 17.52 -4.31 0.89
C PHE A 108 19.02 -4.39 1.21
N LEU A 109 19.46 -3.62 2.20
CA LEU A 109 20.81 -3.65 2.77
C LEU A 109 20.83 -4.61 3.97
#